data_AF-I1YEV2-F1
#
_entry.id   AF-I1YEV2-F1
#
_cell.length_a   1.000
_cell.length_b   1.000
_cell.length_c   1.000
_cell.angle_alpha   90.00
_cell.angle_beta   90.00
_cell.angle_gamma   90.00
#
_symmetry.space_group_name_H-M   'P 1'
#
loop_
_entity.id
_entity.type
_entity.pdbx_description
1 polymer ?
#
loop_
_entity_poly.entity_id
_entity_poly.type
_entity_poly.pdbx_seq_one_letter_code
_entity_poly.pdbx_strand_id
1 'polypeptide(L)'
;MTIRASMSSLHQSRGFTLLEMVLVLFLVGLLASAGLLFTDNIEQQAQFDETQQRLDLIKQAIAGDTSRTVNGSPELSGFVSDVGRLPLCLRELVELGAAVSLENGIFESSCDNDPSNDIRIWQLDPATGSGAGWRGPYLRANQEGSGIKSFRDGYNNIDADPVEDHLNYGWIYQVDAFSGQVDITSNGLDLSSNSDDISVTLLELNDFTVTVGNDWINVAAFINFLPLQDPPPNFRLKLNFPENGAPPQWPATVTERDLDLSLSAVFPTLDMETDEFGNIVVPVADLEFIQFSIPVNKAGNEITLQPGTVISYTDEVTPQPEDYIDEYQIAPYCAGGCTIQMTNLQTSDGTSPLPDGNHSTVTTTSGAELTASTAVVGFIASNLSKRVIYVPPGSNITGTTLTLPGDTTVDLPAGSSSEVIDSKVTLGGAEITVSETFTLENNIVMTLSGDTFAVPPGTLKNGNDLTIPASLRLPAGIHTLTVVCDSNGYVYADASCEQGNFSTATKKVFAVPRASIPLKPEPLFWGGL
;
A
#
# COMPACT_ATOMS: atom_id res chain seq x y z
N MET A 1 -74.79 70.00 -21.54
CA MET A 1 -74.01 70.11 -22.79
C MET A 1 -73.91 68.72 -23.38
N THR A 2 -74.63 68.51 -24.48
CA THR A 2 -74.84 67.22 -25.13
C THR A 2 -73.81 67.09 -26.25
N ILE A 3 -73.01 66.02 -26.27
CA ILE A 3 -72.30 65.58 -27.49
C ILE A 3 -72.61 64.09 -27.67
N ARG A 4 -73.12 63.81 -28.88
CA ARG A 4 -73.55 62.52 -29.41
C ARG A 4 -72.61 62.22 -30.58
N ALA A 5 -71.95 61.08 -30.59
CA ALA A 5 -71.32 60.43 -31.75
C ALA A 5 -71.24 58.94 -31.39
N SER A 6 -72.06 58.02 -31.91
CA SER A 6 -72.37 57.63 -33.29
C SER A 6 -71.23 56.89 -34.01
N MET A 7 -71.57 55.65 -34.38
CA MET A 7 -71.02 54.78 -35.43
C MET A 7 -69.78 53.92 -35.15
N SER A 8 -70.06 52.67 -34.78
CA SER A 8 -69.72 51.44 -35.54
C SER A 8 -68.43 51.44 -36.37
N SER A 9 -67.36 50.90 -35.79
CA SER A 9 -66.22 50.38 -36.53
C SER A 9 -66.60 49.03 -37.15
N LEU A 10 -66.84 49.05 -38.46
CA LEU A 10 -66.95 47.86 -39.30
C LEU A 10 -65.67 47.03 -39.18
N HIS A 11 -65.78 45.82 -38.62
CA HIS A 11 -64.77 44.78 -38.77
C HIS A 11 -64.71 44.42 -40.25
N GLN A 12 -63.74 45.00 -40.96
CA GLN A 12 -63.47 44.68 -42.34
C GLN A 12 -62.66 43.38 -42.36
N SER A 13 -63.37 42.26 -42.33
CA SER A 13 -62.82 40.93 -42.55
C SER A 13 -62.28 40.86 -43.99
N ARG A 14 -61.07 41.38 -44.19
CA ARG A 14 -60.26 41.05 -45.36
C ARG A 14 -59.92 39.58 -45.22
N GLY A 15 -60.63 38.74 -45.96
CA GLY A 15 -60.35 37.31 -46.02
C GLY A 15 -58.91 37.13 -46.44
N PHE A 16 -58.14 36.46 -45.58
CA PHE A 16 -56.80 35.99 -45.90
C PHE A 16 -56.84 35.29 -47.26
N THR A 17 -55.99 35.76 -48.19
CA THR A 17 -55.91 35.10 -49.49
C THR A 17 -55.28 33.72 -49.28
N LEU A 18 -55.69 32.75 -50.11
CA LEU A 18 -55.13 31.39 -50.06
C LEU A 18 -53.58 31.41 -50.13
N LEU A 19 -53.03 32.35 -50.90
CA LEU A 19 -51.59 32.56 -51.04
C LEU A 19 -50.92 33.01 -49.73
N GLU A 20 -51.57 33.85 -48.95
CA GLU A 20 -51.06 34.34 -47.67
C GLU A 20 -51.03 33.22 -46.61
N MET A 21 -52.08 32.38 -46.59
CA MET A 21 -52.08 31.19 -45.74
C MET A 21 -50.99 30.18 -46.12
N VAL A 22 -50.77 29.94 -47.42
CA VAL A 22 -49.69 29.05 -47.88
C VAL A 22 -48.31 29.60 -47.53
N LEU A 23 -48.10 30.91 -47.69
CA LEU A 23 -46.82 31.55 -47.34
C LEU A 23 -46.54 31.50 -45.84
N VAL A 24 -47.54 31.71 -44.99
CA VAL A 24 -47.38 31.58 -43.53
C VAL A 24 -47.06 30.15 -43.14
N LEU A 25 -47.76 29.15 -43.70
CA LEU A 25 -47.47 27.75 -43.42
C LEU A 25 -46.06 27.34 -43.87
N PHE A 26 -45.61 27.86 -45.02
CA PHE A 26 -44.25 27.65 -45.50
C PHE A 26 -43.21 28.24 -44.54
N LEU A 27 -43.43 29.48 -44.07
CA LEU A 27 -42.49 30.17 -43.18
C LEU A 27 -42.47 29.53 -41.78
N VAL A 28 -43.62 29.12 -41.25
CA VAL A 28 -43.70 28.36 -39.98
C VAL A 28 -43.00 27.01 -40.12
N GLY A 29 -43.16 26.32 -41.26
CA GLY A 29 -42.44 25.08 -41.56
C GLY A 29 -40.92 25.28 -41.56
N LEU A 30 -40.43 26.33 -42.22
CA LEU A 30 -39.00 26.65 -42.23
C LEU A 30 -38.45 27.02 -40.85
N LEU A 31 -39.18 27.82 -40.06
CA LEU A 31 -38.76 28.18 -38.70
C LEU A 31 -38.76 26.97 -37.76
N ALA A 32 -39.74 26.08 -37.90
CA ALA A 32 -39.79 24.84 -37.12
C ALA A 32 -38.61 23.90 -37.49
N SER A 33 -38.30 23.74 -38.78
CA SER A 33 -37.15 22.93 -39.22
C SER A 33 -35.81 23.53 -38.80
N ALA A 34 -35.65 24.86 -38.87
CA ALA A 34 -34.44 25.53 -38.41
C ALA A 34 -34.25 25.39 -36.89
N GLY A 35 -35.34 25.41 -36.12
CA GLY A 35 -35.30 25.21 -34.66
C GLY A 35 -34.71 23.86 -34.25
N LEU A 36 -35.06 22.78 -34.94
CA LEU A 36 -34.55 21.43 -34.65
C LEU A 36 -33.04 21.31 -34.88
N LEU A 37 -32.49 21.97 -35.90
CA LEU A 37 -31.05 21.92 -36.18
C LEU A 37 -30.19 22.61 -35.12
N PHE A 38 -30.76 23.53 -34.34
CA PHE A 38 -30.04 24.20 -33.25
C PHE A 38 -30.14 23.47 -31.92
N THR A 39 -31.13 22.58 -31.74
CA THR A 39 -31.30 21.85 -30.48
C THR A 39 -30.32 20.70 -30.35
N ASP A 40 -30.03 19.99 -31.44
CA ASP A 40 -29.22 18.76 -31.40
C ASP A 40 -27.80 19.02 -30.88
N ASN A 41 -27.14 20.10 -31.32
CA ASN A 41 -25.77 20.41 -30.88
C ASN A 41 -25.70 20.88 -29.42
N ILE A 42 -26.75 21.53 -28.91
CA ILE A 42 -26.77 22.00 -27.52
C ILE A 42 -27.00 20.82 -26.57
N GLU A 43 -27.86 19.88 -26.96
CA GLU A 43 -28.11 18.67 -26.19
C GLU A 43 -26.86 17.80 -26.09
N GLN A 44 -26.17 17.55 -27.22
CA GLN A 44 -24.92 16.78 -27.22
C GLN A 44 -23.83 17.41 -26.34
N GLN A 45 -23.65 18.73 -26.41
CA GLN A 45 -22.69 19.41 -25.53
C GLN A 45 -23.09 19.28 -24.05
N ALA A 46 -24.38 19.39 -23.74
CA ALA A 46 -24.86 19.25 -22.37
C ALA A 46 -24.64 17.82 -21.84
N GLN A 47 -24.88 16.79 -22.66
CA GLN A 47 -24.64 15.38 -22.31
C GLN A 47 -23.14 15.13 -22.12
N PHE A 48 -22.29 15.67 -22.99
CA PHE A 48 -20.84 15.59 -22.85
C PHE A 48 -20.34 16.22 -21.55
N ASP A 49 -20.78 17.45 -21.25
CA ASP A 49 -20.41 18.17 -20.02
C ASP A 49 -20.90 17.42 -18.78
N GLU A 50 -22.11 16.85 -18.82
CA GLU A 50 -22.66 16.02 -17.75
C GLU A 50 -21.84 14.74 -17.56
N THR A 51 -21.41 14.07 -18.64
CA THR A 51 -20.54 12.89 -18.56
C THR A 51 -19.21 13.23 -17.90
N GLN A 52 -18.58 14.35 -18.27
CA GLN A 52 -17.35 14.81 -17.61
C GLN A 52 -17.57 15.09 -16.12
N GLN A 53 -18.67 15.76 -15.76
CA GLN A 53 -19.01 16.00 -14.37
C GLN A 53 -19.21 14.68 -13.59
N ARG A 54 -19.85 13.68 -14.20
CA ARG A 54 -20.05 12.36 -13.56
C ARG A 54 -18.74 11.59 -13.43
N LEU A 55 -17.81 11.70 -14.37
CA LEU A 55 -16.44 11.16 -14.25
C LEU A 55 -15.70 11.74 -13.04
N ASP A 56 -15.75 13.06 -12.85
CA ASP A 56 -15.15 13.71 -11.70
C ASP A 56 -15.77 13.24 -10.37
N LEU A 57 -17.09 13.03 -10.35
CA LEU A 57 -17.78 12.48 -9.19
C LEU A 57 -17.34 11.05 -8.88
N ILE A 58 -17.14 10.21 -9.91
CA ILE A 58 -16.61 8.84 -9.73
C ILE A 58 -15.20 8.90 -9.16
N LYS A 59 -14.31 9.74 -9.72
CA LYS A 59 -12.95 9.93 -9.20
C LYS A 59 -12.96 10.33 -7.71
N GLN A 60 -13.77 11.32 -7.35
CA GLN A 60 -13.91 11.79 -5.97
C GLN A 60 -14.53 10.72 -5.06
N ALA A 61 -15.45 9.89 -5.55
CA ALA A 61 -16.02 8.80 -4.78
C ALA A 61 -14.99 7.71 -4.46
N ILE A 62 -14.09 7.40 -5.41
CA ILE A 62 -13.07 6.37 -5.22
C ILE A 62 -11.93 6.88 -4.32
N ALA A 63 -11.29 7.98 -4.69
CA ALA A 63 -10.06 8.47 -4.03
C ALA A 63 -10.28 9.60 -3.00
N GLY A 64 -11.48 10.18 -2.95
CA GLY A 64 -11.78 11.37 -2.15
C GLY A 64 -11.48 12.69 -2.87
N ASP A 65 -11.81 13.80 -2.21
CA ASP A 65 -11.49 15.14 -2.69
C ASP A 65 -10.13 15.60 -2.13
N THR A 66 -9.09 15.44 -2.94
CA THR A 66 -7.70 15.81 -2.57
C THR A 66 -7.49 17.31 -2.43
N SER A 67 -8.43 18.15 -2.89
CA SER A 67 -8.35 19.61 -2.74
C SER A 67 -8.72 20.09 -1.34
N ARG A 68 -9.48 19.28 -0.58
CA ARG A 68 -9.88 19.63 0.78
C ARG A 68 -8.73 19.36 1.72
N THR A 69 -8.45 20.34 2.57
CA THR A 69 -7.46 20.19 3.63
C THR A 69 -8.09 20.50 4.97
N VAL A 70 -7.80 19.66 5.97
CA VAL A 70 -8.14 19.87 7.37
C VAL A 70 -6.82 20.14 8.09
N ASN A 71 -6.67 21.34 8.66
CA ASN A 71 -5.44 21.79 9.32
C ASN A 71 -4.18 21.76 8.41
N GLY A 72 -4.35 21.99 7.11
CA GLY A 72 -3.24 21.98 6.14
C GLY A 72 -2.84 20.59 5.65
N SER A 73 -3.49 19.53 6.13
CA SER A 73 -3.34 18.16 5.61
C SER A 73 -4.55 17.81 4.74
N PRO A 74 -4.39 17.11 3.60
CA PRO A 74 -5.51 16.64 2.79
C PRO A 74 -6.54 15.86 3.62
N GLU A 75 -7.84 16.10 3.39
CA GLU A 75 -8.92 15.34 4.01
C GLU A 75 -8.96 13.94 3.38
N LEU A 76 -8.64 12.92 4.16
CA LEU A 76 -8.72 11.55 3.70
C LEU A 76 -10.20 11.12 3.64
N SER A 77 -10.68 10.84 2.43
CA SER A 77 -12.05 10.39 2.17
C SER A 77 -12.09 9.49 0.95
N GLY A 78 -13.25 8.90 0.66
CA GLY A 78 -13.47 8.04 -0.50
C GLY A 78 -13.35 6.54 -0.19
N PHE A 79 -13.81 5.74 -1.15
CA PHE A 79 -13.91 4.29 -1.02
C PHE A 79 -12.57 3.64 -0.68
N VAL A 80 -11.48 4.02 -1.36
CA VAL A 80 -10.16 3.40 -1.15
C VAL A 80 -9.63 3.69 0.24
N SER A 81 -9.82 4.90 0.73
CA SER A 81 -9.39 5.31 2.06
C SER A 81 -10.15 4.58 3.17
N ASP A 82 -11.46 4.40 2.98
CA ASP A 82 -12.37 3.83 3.97
C ASP A 82 -12.32 2.29 3.96
N VAL A 83 -12.27 1.66 2.78
CA VAL A 83 -12.32 0.19 2.61
C VAL A 83 -10.92 -0.42 2.48
N GLY A 84 -9.95 0.33 1.96
CA GLY A 84 -8.56 -0.11 1.78
C GLY A 84 -8.27 -0.82 0.45
N ARG A 85 -9.18 -0.70 -0.53
CA ARG A 85 -9.06 -1.29 -1.87
C ARG A 85 -9.76 -0.46 -2.95
N LEU A 86 -9.44 -0.71 -4.21
CA LEU A 86 -10.22 -0.20 -5.34
C LEU A 86 -11.59 -0.90 -5.39
N PRO A 87 -12.65 -0.23 -5.85
CA PRO A 87 -13.93 -0.89 -6.05
C PRO A 87 -13.84 -1.85 -7.24
N LEU A 88 -14.52 -2.99 -7.12
CA LEU A 88 -14.53 -4.02 -8.17
C LEU A 88 -15.43 -3.60 -9.35
N CYS A 89 -16.42 -2.77 -9.09
CA CYS A 89 -17.35 -2.18 -10.05
C CYS A 89 -17.96 -0.90 -9.46
N LEU A 90 -18.62 -0.08 -10.27
CA LEU A 90 -19.19 1.19 -9.79
C LEU A 90 -20.33 1.02 -8.78
N ARG A 91 -21.00 -0.13 -8.77
CA ARG A 91 -22.09 -0.42 -7.84
C ARG A 91 -21.66 -0.38 -6.37
N GLU A 92 -20.42 -0.75 -6.04
CA GLU A 92 -19.88 -0.66 -4.68
C GLU A 92 -19.82 0.76 -4.13
N LEU A 93 -19.74 1.75 -5.02
CA LEU A 93 -19.79 3.16 -4.66
C LEU A 93 -21.21 3.62 -4.32
N VAL A 94 -22.24 2.87 -4.68
CA VAL A 94 -23.65 3.23 -4.53
C VAL A 94 -24.34 2.40 -3.45
N GLU A 95 -24.03 1.12 -3.32
CA GLU A 95 -24.67 0.22 -2.37
C GLU A 95 -23.82 -0.99 -1.98
N LEU A 96 -24.09 -1.48 -0.78
CA LEU A 96 -23.60 -2.76 -0.27
C LEU A 96 -24.44 -3.93 -0.81
N GLY A 97 -23.84 -5.12 -0.85
CA GLY A 97 -24.52 -6.38 -1.15
C GLY A 97 -25.37 -6.90 0.01
N ALA A 98 -25.68 -8.20 0.00
CA ALA A 98 -26.45 -8.82 1.08
C ALA A 98 -25.62 -8.88 2.38
N ALA A 99 -26.30 -8.87 3.53
CA ALA A 99 -25.60 -9.02 4.80
C ALA A 99 -25.13 -10.48 4.99
N VAL A 100 -23.81 -10.69 5.09
CA VAL A 100 -23.21 -11.99 5.44
C VAL A 100 -23.27 -12.21 6.94
N SER A 101 -22.97 -11.17 7.72
CA SER A 101 -23.01 -11.20 9.19
C SER A 101 -23.46 -9.86 9.75
N LEU A 102 -24.74 -9.76 10.12
CA LEU A 102 -25.33 -8.56 10.71
C LEU A 102 -24.67 -8.15 12.03
N GLU A 103 -24.28 -9.14 12.85
CA GLU A 103 -23.64 -8.90 14.14
C GLU A 103 -22.25 -8.26 13.98
N ASN A 104 -21.49 -8.72 12.98
CA ASN A 104 -20.15 -8.22 12.71
C ASN A 104 -20.12 -7.05 11.70
N GLY A 105 -21.29 -6.66 11.18
CA GLY A 105 -21.42 -5.63 10.16
C GLY A 105 -20.72 -5.98 8.84
N ILE A 106 -20.74 -7.25 8.43
CA ILE A 106 -20.10 -7.75 7.20
C ILE A 106 -21.17 -7.95 6.13
N PHE A 107 -20.91 -7.42 4.95
CA PHE A 107 -21.78 -7.47 3.77
C PHE A 107 -21.00 -7.99 2.58
N GLU A 108 -21.70 -8.64 1.65
CA GLU A 108 -21.13 -9.03 0.36
C GLU A 108 -20.76 -7.76 -0.43
N SER A 109 -19.73 -7.88 -1.25
CA SER A 109 -19.52 -6.96 -2.37
C SER A 109 -20.78 -6.95 -3.25
N SER A 110 -21.14 -5.78 -3.79
CA SER A 110 -22.27 -5.69 -4.73
C SER A 110 -21.87 -6.06 -6.16
N CYS A 111 -20.58 -6.29 -6.39
CA CYS A 111 -19.97 -6.62 -7.69
C CYS A 111 -19.76 -8.12 -7.88
N ASP A 112 -19.53 -8.85 -6.79
CA ASP A 112 -19.26 -10.27 -6.81
C ASP A 112 -19.66 -10.94 -5.49
N ASN A 113 -19.74 -12.27 -5.52
CA ASN A 113 -20.15 -13.07 -4.36
C ASN A 113 -18.96 -13.78 -3.70
N ASP A 114 -17.73 -13.34 -3.96
CA ASP A 114 -16.53 -13.92 -3.34
C ASP A 114 -16.41 -13.41 -1.90
N PRO A 115 -16.43 -14.29 -0.87
CA PRO A 115 -16.29 -13.88 0.51
C PRO A 115 -14.97 -13.16 0.85
N SER A 116 -13.94 -13.28 0.00
CA SER A 116 -12.71 -12.51 0.14
C SER A 116 -12.90 -11.02 -0.14
N ASN A 117 -13.97 -10.65 -0.86
CA ASN A 117 -14.30 -9.27 -1.23
C ASN A 117 -15.40 -8.66 -0.34
N ASP A 118 -15.83 -9.36 0.71
CA ASP A 118 -16.78 -8.89 1.70
C ASP A 118 -16.37 -7.55 2.31
N ILE A 119 -17.33 -6.63 2.39
CA ILE A 119 -17.15 -5.27 2.85
C ILE A 119 -17.72 -5.12 4.26
N ARG A 120 -16.91 -4.62 5.18
CA ARG A 120 -17.37 -4.23 6.52
C ARG A 120 -18.04 -2.86 6.48
N ILE A 121 -19.11 -2.67 7.24
CA ILE A 121 -19.66 -1.34 7.49
C ILE A 121 -18.65 -0.49 8.26
N TRP A 122 -18.67 0.82 8.03
CA TRP A 122 -17.76 1.73 8.72
C TRP A 122 -17.87 1.61 10.24
N GLN A 123 -16.73 1.37 10.89
CA GLN A 123 -16.58 1.26 12.33
C GLN A 123 -15.39 2.08 12.80
N LEU A 124 -15.60 2.86 13.85
CA LEU A 124 -14.55 3.59 14.56
C LEU A 124 -13.88 2.65 15.56
N ASP A 125 -12.57 2.46 15.43
CA ASP A 125 -11.74 1.78 16.42
C ASP A 125 -11.48 2.75 17.59
N PRO A 126 -12.04 2.50 18.79
CA PRO A 126 -11.95 3.43 19.90
C PRO A 126 -10.53 3.55 20.49
N ALA A 127 -9.66 2.56 20.25
CA ALA A 127 -8.29 2.59 20.76
C ALA A 127 -7.41 3.53 19.92
N THR A 128 -7.67 3.60 18.62
CA THR A 128 -6.88 4.42 17.67
C THR A 128 -7.56 5.73 17.32
N GLY A 129 -8.89 5.83 17.50
CA GLY A 129 -9.69 6.94 17.03
C GLY A 129 -9.89 6.96 15.52
N SER A 130 -9.54 5.88 14.82
CA SER A 130 -9.59 5.77 13.37
C SER A 130 -10.76 4.91 12.92
N GLY A 131 -11.37 5.23 11.78
CA GLY A 131 -12.47 4.45 11.21
C GLY A 131 -12.06 3.71 9.94
N ALA A 132 -12.68 2.57 9.68
CA ALA A 132 -12.64 1.89 8.39
C ALA A 132 -13.89 1.05 8.15
N GLY A 133 -14.05 0.64 6.90
CA GLY A 133 -15.25 0.03 6.36
C GLY A 133 -16.05 1.03 5.54
N TRP A 134 -17.05 0.53 4.83
CA TRP A 134 -17.90 1.30 3.94
C TRP A 134 -18.73 2.33 4.70
N ARG A 135 -18.46 3.60 4.43
CA ARG A 135 -19.04 4.74 5.16
C ARG A 135 -20.34 5.26 4.57
N GLY A 136 -20.68 4.84 3.36
CA GLY A 136 -21.94 5.21 2.74
C GLY A 136 -21.90 5.08 1.24
N PRO A 137 -23.02 5.35 0.56
CA PRO A 137 -22.96 5.59 -0.86
C PRO A 137 -22.02 6.77 -1.11
N TYR A 138 -20.86 6.49 -1.69
CA TYR A 138 -19.90 7.48 -2.16
C TYR A 138 -20.44 8.20 -3.41
N LEU A 139 -21.29 7.52 -4.18
CA LEU A 139 -22.05 8.06 -5.30
C LEU A 139 -23.55 8.09 -5.00
N ARG A 140 -24.19 9.20 -5.36
CA ARG A 140 -25.64 9.33 -5.30
C ARG A 140 -26.23 8.93 -6.65
N ALA A 141 -26.65 7.67 -6.73
CA ALA A 141 -27.37 7.15 -7.89
C ALA A 141 -28.83 7.62 -7.92
N ASN A 142 -29.35 7.82 -9.13
CA ASN A 142 -30.76 8.10 -9.36
C ASN A 142 -31.54 6.78 -9.34
N GLN A 143 -32.80 6.82 -8.92
CA GLN A 143 -33.67 5.66 -9.01
C GLN A 143 -34.39 5.67 -10.35
N GLU A 144 -34.23 4.60 -11.14
CA GLU A 144 -34.95 4.44 -12.40
C GLU A 144 -36.40 3.99 -12.18
N GLY A 145 -37.21 4.03 -13.24
CA GLY A 145 -38.61 3.58 -13.18
C GLY A 145 -38.79 2.10 -12.77
N SER A 146 -37.74 1.29 -12.88
CA SER A 146 -37.67 -0.10 -12.42
C SER A 146 -37.44 -0.24 -10.91
N GLY A 147 -37.11 0.85 -10.22
CA GLY A 147 -36.72 0.86 -8.81
C GLY A 147 -35.24 0.59 -8.58
N ILE A 148 -34.48 0.23 -9.61
CA ILE A 148 -33.02 0.01 -9.57
C ILE A 148 -32.33 1.38 -9.50
N LYS A 149 -31.29 1.49 -8.66
CA LYS A 149 -30.45 2.68 -8.60
C LYS A 149 -29.40 2.59 -9.71
N SER A 150 -29.25 3.64 -10.50
CA SER A 150 -28.21 3.74 -11.53
C SER A 150 -27.49 5.08 -11.50
N PHE A 151 -26.23 5.05 -11.90
CA PHE A 151 -25.38 6.23 -12.08
C PHE A 151 -24.85 6.25 -13.51
N ARG A 152 -25.74 6.53 -14.48
CA ARG A 152 -25.41 6.49 -15.92
C ARG A 152 -24.43 7.60 -16.30
N ASP A 153 -24.08 7.73 -17.57
CA ASP A 153 -23.46 8.93 -18.13
C ASP A 153 -24.52 9.98 -18.55
N GLY A 154 -24.10 11.07 -19.20
CA GLY A 154 -25.02 12.08 -19.74
C GLY A 154 -25.86 11.58 -20.92
N TYR A 155 -25.38 10.55 -21.64
CA TYR A 155 -26.07 9.95 -22.78
C TYR A 155 -27.12 8.90 -22.37
N ASN A 156 -27.13 8.51 -21.09
CA ASN A 156 -27.94 7.41 -20.56
C ASN A 156 -27.67 6.07 -21.25
N ASN A 157 -26.39 5.80 -21.52
CA ASN A 157 -25.99 4.54 -22.11
C ASN A 157 -26.38 3.37 -21.21
N ILE A 158 -26.73 2.25 -21.85
CA ILE A 158 -27.10 0.99 -21.23
C ILE A 158 -26.20 -0.08 -21.83
N ASP A 159 -25.54 -0.87 -20.99
CA ASP A 159 -24.74 -1.98 -21.50
C ASP A 159 -25.66 -3.03 -22.17
N ALA A 160 -25.15 -3.67 -23.23
CA ALA A 160 -25.88 -4.72 -23.93
C ALA A 160 -26.04 -5.98 -23.05
N ASP A 161 -25.11 -6.22 -22.12
CA ASP A 161 -25.23 -7.22 -21.07
C ASP A 161 -25.93 -6.59 -19.84
N PRO A 162 -27.15 -7.02 -19.49
CA PRO A 162 -27.87 -6.50 -18.32
C PRO A 162 -27.13 -6.74 -16.99
N VAL A 163 -26.25 -7.74 -16.92
CA VAL A 163 -25.44 -7.98 -15.71
C VAL A 163 -24.39 -6.87 -15.58
N GLU A 164 -23.63 -6.60 -16.64
CA GLU A 164 -22.65 -5.51 -16.66
C GLU A 164 -23.30 -4.14 -16.49
N ASP A 165 -24.46 -3.89 -17.11
CA ASP A 165 -25.21 -2.65 -16.90
C ASP A 165 -25.60 -2.47 -15.42
N HIS A 166 -25.94 -3.55 -14.74
CA HIS A 166 -26.30 -3.50 -13.33
C HIS A 166 -25.09 -3.27 -12.42
N LEU A 167 -23.89 -3.73 -12.82
CA LEU A 167 -22.64 -3.54 -12.09
C LEU A 167 -22.01 -2.16 -12.32
N ASN A 168 -22.05 -1.67 -13.55
CA ASN A 168 -21.31 -0.49 -13.99
C ASN A 168 -22.18 0.61 -14.61
N TYR A 169 -23.50 0.48 -14.62
CA TYR A 169 -24.45 1.52 -15.04
C TYR A 169 -24.23 2.05 -16.48
N GLY A 170 -23.76 1.18 -17.37
CA GLY A 170 -23.45 1.53 -18.77
C GLY A 170 -22.05 2.12 -18.97
N TRP A 171 -21.25 2.27 -17.91
CA TRP A 171 -19.84 2.61 -18.02
C TRP A 171 -19.01 1.35 -18.29
N ILE A 172 -17.96 1.49 -19.10
CA ILE A 172 -16.92 0.47 -19.19
C ILE A 172 -15.91 0.80 -18.08
N TYR A 173 -15.91 -0.01 -17.02
CA TYR A 173 -15.02 0.14 -15.87
C TYR A 173 -13.95 -0.94 -15.89
N GLN A 174 -12.68 -0.54 -15.92
CA GLN A 174 -11.54 -1.46 -15.97
C GLN A 174 -10.54 -1.11 -14.88
N VAL A 175 -10.15 -2.12 -14.10
CA VAL A 175 -9.11 -2.01 -13.08
C VAL A 175 -7.94 -2.87 -13.51
N ASP A 176 -6.77 -2.27 -13.66
CA ASP A 176 -5.53 -3.01 -13.74
C ASP A 176 -5.01 -3.25 -12.32
N ALA A 177 -5.21 -4.47 -11.84
CA ALA A 177 -4.77 -4.89 -10.50
C ALA A 177 -3.25 -4.76 -10.29
N PHE A 178 -2.44 -4.75 -11.37
CA PHE A 178 -0.98 -4.66 -11.27
C PHE A 178 -0.50 -3.22 -11.14
N SER A 179 -0.96 -2.34 -12.05
CA SER A 179 -0.59 -0.93 -12.00
C SER A 179 -1.43 -0.13 -11.00
N GLY A 180 -2.53 -0.70 -10.48
CA GLY A 180 -3.51 0.02 -9.69
C GLY A 180 -4.24 1.10 -10.50
N GLN A 181 -4.14 1.05 -11.83
CA GLN A 181 -4.78 2.00 -12.72
C GLN A 181 -6.27 1.69 -12.84
N VAL A 182 -7.08 2.75 -12.81
CA VAL A 182 -8.52 2.66 -13.06
C VAL A 182 -8.85 3.45 -14.31
N ASP A 183 -9.28 2.75 -15.34
CA ASP A 183 -9.75 3.35 -16.58
C ASP A 183 -11.28 3.24 -16.64
N ILE A 184 -11.91 4.33 -17.03
CA ILE A 184 -13.35 4.37 -17.26
C ILE A 184 -13.64 4.93 -18.65
N THR A 185 -14.62 4.36 -19.33
CA THR A 185 -15.07 4.84 -20.63
C THR A 185 -16.60 4.95 -20.67
N SER A 186 -17.09 6.06 -21.21
CA SER A 186 -18.48 6.22 -21.67
C SER A 186 -18.50 6.08 -23.19
N ASN A 187 -19.46 5.33 -23.73
CA ASN A 187 -19.61 5.07 -25.17
C ASN A 187 -20.24 6.24 -25.95
N GLY A 188 -20.16 7.47 -25.44
CA GLY A 188 -20.70 8.64 -26.15
C GLY A 188 -22.17 8.53 -26.54
N LEU A 189 -22.53 9.09 -27.69
CA LEU A 189 -23.88 9.05 -28.26
C LEU A 189 -24.18 7.71 -28.94
N ASP A 190 -23.16 7.02 -29.44
CA ASP A 190 -23.32 5.81 -30.24
C ASP A 190 -22.63 4.58 -29.61
N LEU A 191 -23.37 3.49 -29.42
CA LEU A 191 -22.86 2.27 -28.76
C LEU A 191 -21.95 1.41 -29.67
N SER A 192 -21.53 1.91 -30.83
CA SER A 192 -20.98 1.10 -31.92
C SER A 192 -19.65 1.58 -32.49
N SER A 193 -19.31 2.84 -32.29
CA SER A 193 -18.12 3.50 -32.81
C SER A 193 -17.40 4.19 -31.67
N ASN A 194 -16.09 3.96 -31.56
CA ASN A 194 -15.30 4.56 -30.50
C ASN A 194 -14.92 6.03 -30.79
N SER A 195 -15.64 6.68 -31.71
CA SER A 195 -15.23 8.00 -32.25
C SER A 195 -15.64 9.15 -31.33
N ASP A 196 -16.68 8.93 -30.53
CA ASP A 196 -17.27 9.84 -29.56
C ASP A 196 -17.15 9.32 -28.12
N ASP A 197 -16.48 8.18 -27.92
CA ASP A 197 -16.14 7.64 -26.61
C ASP A 197 -15.35 8.66 -25.78
N ILE A 198 -15.67 8.71 -24.49
CA ILE A 198 -14.97 9.51 -23.50
C ILE A 198 -14.25 8.55 -22.56
N SER A 199 -12.97 8.30 -22.83
CA SER A 199 -12.09 7.47 -22.00
C SER A 199 -11.17 8.34 -21.15
N VAL A 200 -11.12 8.03 -19.85
CA VAL A 200 -10.23 8.72 -18.90
C VAL A 200 -9.60 7.70 -17.97
N THR A 201 -8.29 7.81 -17.79
CA THR A 201 -7.57 7.20 -16.66
C THR A 201 -7.90 8.00 -15.41
N LEU A 202 -8.81 7.48 -14.60
CA LEU A 202 -9.31 8.17 -13.41
C LEU A 202 -8.26 8.24 -12.32
N LEU A 203 -7.58 7.11 -12.09
CA LEU A 203 -6.64 6.93 -11.01
C LEU A 203 -5.39 6.22 -11.50
N GLU A 204 -4.25 6.70 -11.03
CA GLU A 204 -2.98 5.99 -11.09
C GLU A 204 -2.58 5.52 -9.69
N LEU A 205 -1.63 4.58 -9.60
CA LEU A 205 -1.10 4.09 -8.33
C LEU A 205 -0.73 5.22 -7.36
N ASN A 206 -0.21 6.33 -7.86
CA ASN A 206 0.25 7.45 -7.04
C ASN A 206 -0.89 8.24 -6.38
N ASP A 207 -2.13 8.10 -6.86
CA ASP A 207 -3.28 8.84 -6.34
C ASP A 207 -3.77 8.30 -5.00
N PHE A 208 -3.55 7.01 -4.75
CA PHE A 208 -4.04 6.31 -3.56
C PHE A 208 -2.97 5.47 -2.86
N THR A 209 -1.70 5.56 -3.26
CA THR A 209 -0.60 4.93 -2.50
C THR A 209 0.20 5.94 -1.67
N VAL A 210 0.66 5.49 -0.51
CA VAL A 210 1.68 6.13 0.30
C VAL A 210 3.00 5.46 -0.03
N THR A 211 3.98 6.25 -0.44
CA THR A 211 5.37 5.78 -0.40
C THR A 211 5.89 5.98 1.01
N VAL A 212 6.06 4.88 1.72
CA VAL A 212 6.74 4.87 3.00
C VAL A 212 8.23 4.78 2.71
N GLY A 213 8.98 5.83 3.10
CA GLY A 213 10.42 5.93 2.85
C GLY A 213 11.27 5.40 4.00
N ASN A 214 12.46 5.99 4.15
CA ASN A 214 13.44 5.67 5.19
C ASN A 214 12.92 5.75 6.64
N ASP A 215 11.74 6.34 6.87
CA ASP A 215 11.14 6.47 8.21
C ASP A 215 10.67 5.11 8.79
N TRP A 216 10.63 4.04 7.99
CA TRP A 216 10.33 2.66 8.42
C TRP A 216 11.57 1.76 8.46
N ILE A 217 12.75 2.36 8.51
CA ILE A 217 13.98 1.69 8.89
C ILE A 217 13.92 1.45 10.41
N ASN A 218 14.37 0.28 10.87
CA ASN A 218 14.44 -0.10 12.29
C ASN A 218 13.07 -0.30 12.99
N VAL A 219 12.18 -1.09 12.39
CA VAL A 219 10.93 -1.49 13.07
C VAL A 219 11.26 -2.49 14.18
N ALA A 220 11.28 -2.01 15.42
CA ALA A 220 11.50 -2.84 16.59
C ALA A 220 10.28 -3.72 16.90
N ALA A 221 10.36 -5.04 16.81
CA ALA A 221 9.34 -5.96 17.32
C ALA A 221 9.77 -6.52 18.68
N PHE A 222 8.92 -6.37 19.70
CA PHE A 222 9.16 -6.97 21.02
C PHE A 222 8.39 -8.28 21.12
N ILE A 223 9.10 -9.39 21.27
CA ILE A 223 8.51 -10.72 21.43
C ILE A 223 8.67 -11.14 22.89
N ASN A 224 7.54 -11.48 23.51
CA ASN A 224 7.50 -12.08 24.84
C ASN A 224 7.46 -13.60 24.68
N PHE A 225 8.50 -14.28 25.14
CA PHE A 225 8.55 -15.73 25.19
C PHE A 225 7.91 -16.21 26.48
N LEU A 226 7.11 -17.29 26.41
CA LEU A 226 6.66 -17.98 27.60
C LEU A 226 7.77 -18.95 28.05
N PRO A 227 7.97 -19.18 29.35
CA PRO A 227 8.96 -20.14 29.82
C PRO A 227 8.66 -21.54 29.26
N LEU A 228 9.70 -22.27 28.81
CA LEU A 228 9.67 -23.66 28.34
C LEU A 228 9.18 -23.90 26.90
N GLN A 229 9.24 -22.89 26.03
CA GLN A 229 8.92 -23.07 24.63
C GLN A 229 10.05 -22.56 23.76
N ASP A 230 10.66 -23.45 22.97
CA ASP A 230 11.72 -23.06 22.05
C ASP A 230 11.15 -22.06 21.03
N PRO A 231 11.82 -20.92 20.83
CA PRO A 231 11.42 -19.98 19.81
C PRO A 231 11.60 -20.65 18.44
N PRO A 232 10.67 -20.45 17.49
CA PRO A 232 10.91 -20.92 16.13
C PRO A 232 12.17 -20.24 15.55
N PRO A 233 12.92 -20.94 14.70
CA PRO A 233 14.26 -20.52 14.28
C PRO A 233 14.24 -19.28 13.38
N ASN A 234 13.10 -19.00 12.73
CA ASN A 234 12.94 -17.88 11.83
C ASN A 234 11.60 -17.18 12.04
N PHE A 235 11.64 -15.87 12.11
CA PHE A 235 10.46 -15.02 12.12
C PHE A 235 10.54 -14.00 10.99
N ARG A 236 9.39 -13.46 10.61
CA ARG A 236 9.25 -12.30 9.73
C ARG A 236 8.15 -11.39 10.28
N LEU A 237 8.22 -10.11 9.94
CA LEU A 237 7.09 -9.20 10.04
C LEU A 237 6.31 -9.24 8.73
N LYS A 238 5.00 -9.40 8.84
CA LYS A 238 4.07 -9.30 7.72
C LYS A 238 3.25 -8.04 7.85
N LEU A 239 3.16 -7.27 6.77
CA LEU A 239 2.13 -6.27 6.62
C LEU A 239 0.91 -6.90 5.93
N ASN A 240 -0.19 -7.03 6.66
CA ASN A 240 -1.47 -7.47 6.12
C ASN A 240 -2.26 -6.28 5.60
N PHE A 241 -2.78 -6.45 4.40
CA PHE A 241 -3.78 -5.57 3.80
C PHE A 241 -5.18 -5.92 4.33
N PRO A 242 -6.12 -4.96 4.38
CA PRO A 242 -7.46 -5.17 4.91
C PRO A 242 -8.28 -6.18 4.07
N GLU A 243 -7.90 -6.41 2.81
CA GLU A 243 -8.46 -7.45 1.91
C GLU A 243 -7.96 -8.87 2.15
N ASN A 244 -6.86 -9.04 2.89
CA ASN A 244 -6.32 -10.39 3.04
C ASN A 244 -7.30 -11.17 3.91
N GLY A 245 -8.11 -12.02 3.29
CA GLY A 245 -8.81 -13.12 3.93
C GLY A 245 -7.81 -14.05 4.63
N ALA A 246 -8.07 -15.36 4.64
CA ALA A 246 -7.01 -16.28 5.09
C ALA A 246 -5.71 -15.96 4.33
N PRO A 247 -4.54 -15.95 5.00
CA PRO A 247 -3.28 -15.61 4.36
C PRO A 247 -3.13 -16.41 3.06
N PRO A 248 -2.70 -15.79 1.94
CA PRO A 248 -2.40 -16.57 0.74
C PRO A 248 -1.46 -17.72 1.12
N GLN A 249 -1.63 -18.89 0.48
CA GLN A 249 -0.64 -19.95 0.58
C GLN A 249 0.70 -19.35 0.12
N TRP A 250 1.60 -19.16 1.08
CA TRP A 250 2.82 -18.40 0.88
C TRP A 250 3.75 -19.12 -0.09
N PRO A 251 4.66 -18.38 -0.74
CA PRO A 251 5.66 -19.00 -1.60
C PRO A 251 6.44 -20.07 -0.84
N ALA A 252 6.69 -21.20 -1.51
CA ALA A 252 7.22 -22.39 -0.85
C ALA A 252 8.67 -22.21 -0.40
N THR A 253 9.43 -21.35 -1.08
CA THR A 253 10.87 -21.17 -0.82
C THR A 253 11.19 -19.90 -0.04
N VAL A 254 12.28 -19.93 0.75
CA VAL A 254 12.79 -18.76 1.49
C VAL A 254 13.12 -17.61 0.54
N THR A 255 13.72 -17.92 -0.62
CA THR A 255 14.05 -16.95 -1.67
C THR A 255 12.82 -16.21 -2.18
N GLU A 256 11.74 -16.91 -2.53
CA GLU A 256 10.50 -16.26 -2.98
C GLU A 256 9.87 -15.41 -1.86
N ARG A 257 9.94 -15.86 -0.59
CA ARG A 257 9.46 -15.08 0.57
C ARG A 257 10.30 -13.83 0.83
N ASP A 258 11.61 -13.89 0.63
CA ASP A 258 12.50 -12.73 0.71
C ASP A 258 12.27 -11.72 -0.43
N LEU A 259 11.54 -12.10 -1.47
CA LEU A 259 11.16 -11.21 -2.57
C LEU A 259 9.74 -10.64 -2.40
N ASP A 260 8.94 -11.18 -1.48
CA ASP A 260 7.60 -10.66 -1.17
C ASP A 260 7.69 -9.29 -0.48
N LEU A 261 7.00 -8.29 -1.03
CA LEU A 261 6.98 -6.91 -0.52
C LEU A 261 6.18 -6.77 0.79
N SER A 262 5.29 -7.71 1.08
CA SER A 262 4.47 -7.74 2.30
C SER A 262 5.18 -8.40 3.48
N LEU A 263 6.34 -9.06 3.23
CA LEU A 263 7.16 -9.71 4.24
C LEU A 263 8.48 -8.95 4.44
N SER A 264 8.89 -8.80 5.70
CA SER A 264 10.26 -8.44 6.04
C SER A 264 11.23 -9.50 5.54
N ALA A 265 12.52 -9.14 5.46
CA ALA A 265 13.57 -10.16 5.50
C ALA A 265 13.39 -11.07 6.72
N VAL A 266 13.89 -12.31 6.63
CA VAL A 266 14.00 -13.17 7.82
C VAL A 266 14.77 -12.38 8.86
N PHE A 267 14.23 -12.29 10.09
CA PHE A 267 15.06 -11.88 11.21
C PHE A 267 16.26 -12.82 11.26
N PRO A 268 17.47 -12.35 11.55
CA PRO A 268 18.65 -13.21 11.63
C PRO A 268 18.31 -14.48 12.43
N THR A 269 18.63 -15.65 11.86
CA THR A 269 18.59 -16.94 12.56
C THR A 269 19.57 -16.86 13.71
N LEU A 270 19.12 -16.33 14.82
CA LEU A 270 19.70 -16.71 16.08
C LEU A 270 19.14 -18.09 16.36
N ASP A 271 20.00 -19.10 16.45
CA ASP A 271 19.64 -20.43 16.95
C ASP A 271 19.25 -20.33 18.44
N MET A 272 18.24 -19.53 18.77
CA MET A 272 17.84 -19.24 20.12
C MET A 272 17.27 -20.52 20.74
N GLU A 273 17.85 -20.96 21.83
CA GLU A 273 17.36 -22.08 22.62
C GLU A 273 16.76 -21.56 23.92
N THR A 274 15.81 -22.30 24.51
CA THR A 274 15.42 -22.05 25.90
C THR A 274 16.08 -23.07 26.81
N ASP A 275 16.73 -22.60 27.89
CA ASP A 275 17.25 -23.52 28.88
C ASP A 275 16.12 -24.11 29.77
N GLU A 276 16.48 -25.04 30.65
CA GLU A 276 15.53 -25.70 31.57
C GLU A 276 14.81 -24.74 32.54
N PHE A 277 15.30 -23.51 32.67
CA PHE A 277 14.72 -22.46 33.51
C PHE A 277 13.90 -21.44 32.70
N GLY A 278 13.80 -21.62 31.38
CA GLY A 278 13.11 -20.70 30.47
C GLY A 278 13.91 -19.43 30.19
N ASN A 279 15.22 -19.42 30.45
CA ASN A 279 16.09 -18.35 29.98
C ASN A 279 16.34 -18.55 28.49
N ILE A 280 16.47 -17.44 27.76
CA ILE A 280 16.78 -17.47 26.34
C ILE A 280 18.30 -17.55 26.20
N VAL A 281 18.77 -18.63 25.59
CA VAL A 281 20.17 -18.86 25.25
C VAL A 281 20.35 -18.53 23.77
N VAL A 282 21.13 -17.50 23.48
CA VAL A 282 21.53 -17.18 22.11
C VAL A 282 22.95 -17.69 21.92
N PRO A 283 23.17 -18.76 21.14
CA PRO A 283 24.50 -19.19 20.75
C PRO A 283 25.08 -18.09 19.87
N VAL A 284 26.26 -17.61 20.25
CA VAL A 284 26.99 -16.61 19.50
C VAL A 284 27.88 -17.37 18.54
N ALA A 285 27.37 -17.67 17.35
CA ALA A 285 28.11 -18.42 16.32
C ALA A 285 29.30 -17.57 15.84
N ASP A 286 30.53 -17.92 16.22
CA ASP A 286 31.81 -17.32 15.82
C ASP A 286 31.82 -15.78 15.62
N LEU A 287 30.94 -15.04 16.31
CA LEU A 287 30.82 -13.59 16.11
C LEU A 287 32.09 -12.93 16.64
N GLU A 288 32.82 -12.26 15.76
CA GLU A 288 34.08 -11.66 16.16
C GLU A 288 33.86 -10.48 17.10
N PHE A 289 32.78 -9.69 16.96
CA PHE A 289 32.57 -8.51 17.82
C PHE A 289 31.10 -8.28 18.23
N ILE A 290 30.91 -8.05 19.54
CA ILE A 290 29.68 -7.53 20.14
C ILE A 290 29.94 -6.09 20.61
N GLN A 291 29.11 -5.14 20.20
CA GLN A 291 29.16 -3.75 20.62
C GLN A 291 27.92 -3.38 21.44
N PHE A 292 28.13 -2.59 22.48
CA PHE A 292 27.07 -2.03 23.31
C PHE A 292 27.00 -0.52 23.11
N SER A 293 25.81 -0.01 22.81
CA SER A 293 25.55 1.43 22.68
C SER A 293 25.82 2.23 23.96
N ILE A 294 25.73 1.58 25.12
CA ILE A 294 26.06 2.13 26.44
C ILE A 294 27.03 1.17 27.10
N PRO A 295 28.11 1.65 27.77
CA PRO A 295 29.03 0.76 28.46
C PRO A 295 28.32 -0.13 29.46
N VAL A 296 28.52 -1.44 29.35
CA VAL A 296 27.89 -2.44 30.20
C VAL A 296 28.85 -2.85 31.31
N ASN A 297 28.32 -3.04 32.51
CA ASN A 297 29.15 -3.46 33.65
C ASN A 297 29.19 -4.98 33.72
N LYS A 298 30.39 -5.54 33.64
CA LYS A 298 30.66 -6.96 33.87
C LYS A 298 31.09 -7.21 35.32
N ALA A 299 30.45 -8.18 35.96
CA ALA A 299 30.86 -8.73 37.25
C ALA A 299 30.82 -10.26 37.18
N GLY A 300 31.99 -10.92 37.17
CA GLY A 300 32.06 -12.37 36.99
C GLY A 300 31.59 -12.78 35.59
N ASN A 301 30.62 -13.70 35.50
CA ASN A 301 30.01 -14.11 34.22
C ASN A 301 28.74 -13.32 33.90
N GLU A 302 28.37 -12.34 34.72
CA GLU A 302 27.18 -11.52 34.53
C GLU A 302 27.53 -10.17 33.92
N ILE A 303 26.79 -9.81 32.89
CA ILE A 303 26.76 -8.48 32.30
C ILE A 303 25.41 -7.86 32.65
N THR A 304 25.45 -6.73 33.35
CA THR A 304 24.25 -5.98 33.70
C THR A 304 23.98 -4.94 32.63
N LEU A 305 22.83 -5.06 31.98
CA LEU A 305 22.38 -4.14 30.94
C LEU A 305 21.44 -3.08 31.52
N GLN A 306 21.67 -1.84 31.13
CA GLN A 306 20.75 -0.74 31.43
C GLN A 306 19.60 -0.74 30.42
N PRO A 307 18.37 -0.34 30.81
CA PRO A 307 17.27 -0.17 29.88
C PRO A 307 17.67 0.73 28.69
N GLY A 308 17.36 0.30 27.46
CA GLY A 308 17.73 1.01 26.24
C GLY A 308 19.14 0.69 25.71
N THR A 309 19.88 -0.23 26.33
CA THR A 309 21.13 -0.73 25.74
C THR A 309 20.81 -1.48 24.44
N VAL A 310 21.27 -0.93 23.32
CA VAL A 310 21.38 -1.61 22.02
C VAL A 310 22.65 -2.45 22.00
N ILE A 311 22.52 -3.72 21.63
CA ILE A 311 23.59 -4.69 21.37
C ILE A 311 23.66 -4.89 19.86
N SER A 312 24.77 -4.54 19.24
CA SER A 312 25.01 -4.74 17.81
C SER A 312 26.14 -5.76 17.63
N TYR A 313 26.09 -6.58 16.59
CA TYR A 313 27.16 -7.54 16.29
C TYR A 313 27.55 -7.51 14.82
N THR A 314 28.77 -7.99 14.55
CA THR A 314 29.30 -8.15 13.19
C THR A 314 30.04 -9.48 13.08
N ASP A 315 30.04 -10.04 11.87
CA ASP A 315 30.81 -11.23 11.47
C ASP A 315 32.17 -10.84 10.83
N GLU A 316 32.51 -9.53 10.78
CA GLU A 316 33.75 -9.06 10.13
C GLU A 316 34.81 -8.53 11.11
N VAL A 317 36.07 -8.77 10.74
CA VAL A 317 37.31 -8.41 11.48
C VAL A 317 37.49 -6.89 11.64
N THR A 318 36.90 -6.10 10.73
CA THR A 318 37.03 -4.63 10.70
C THR A 318 35.71 -3.98 10.26
N PRO A 319 34.71 -3.88 11.16
CA PRO A 319 33.40 -3.34 10.81
C PRO A 319 33.45 -1.84 10.50
N GLN A 320 32.77 -1.42 9.43
CA GLN A 320 32.24 -0.05 9.33
C GLN A 320 30.91 0.06 10.09
N PRO A 321 30.50 1.26 10.51
CA PRO A 321 29.20 1.48 11.16
C PRO A 321 27.99 0.99 10.35
N GLU A 322 28.10 0.96 9.02
CA GLU A 322 27.10 0.41 8.11
C GLU A 322 27.07 -1.13 8.00
N ASP A 323 28.10 -1.83 8.50
CA ASP A 323 28.23 -3.29 8.41
C ASP A 323 27.60 -4.04 9.61
N TYR A 324 27.00 -3.31 10.56
CA TYR A 324 26.21 -3.91 11.63
C TYR A 324 24.86 -4.33 11.05
N ILE A 325 24.79 -5.60 10.64
CA ILE A 325 23.65 -6.15 9.89
C ILE A 325 22.42 -6.31 10.79
N ASP A 326 22.63 -6.44 12.10
CA ASP A 326 21.60 -6.76 13.09
C ASP A 326 21.81 -6.02 14.43
N GLU A 327 20.75 -5.33 14.88
CA GLU A 327 20.72 -4.63 16.17
C GLU A 327 19.65 -5.26 17.10
N TYR A 328 20.04 -5.55 18.34
CA TYR A 328 19.11 -5.90 19.42
C TYR A 328 18.95 -4.70 20.34
N GLN A 329 17.72 -4.35 20.70
CA GLN A 329 17.51 -3.36 21.75
C GLN A 329 16.86 -4.01 22.97
N ILE A 330 17.54 -3.90 24.11
CA ILE A 330 16.96 -4.27 25.39
C ILE A 330 15.79 -3.34 25.66
N ALA A 331 14.60 -3.91 25.80
CA ALA A 331 13.37 -3.17 26.02
C ALA A 331 13.51 -2.21 27.22
N PRO A 332 12.91 -1.00 27.15
CA PRO A 332 12.99 -0.01 28.23
C PRO A 332 12.30 -0.48 29.53
N TYR A 333 11.53 -1.58 29.49
CA TYR A 333 10.73 -2.07 30.61
C TYR A 333 11.46 -3.05 31.55
N CYS A 334 12.79 -3.21 31.44
CA CYS A 334 13.60 -3.92 32.43
C CYS A 334 13.66 -3.13 33.76
N ALA A 335 12.55 -3.09 34.51
CA ALA A 335 12.41 -2.28 35.73
C ALA A 335 13.37 -2.67 36.88
N GLY A 336 14.08 -3.79 36.75
CA GLY A 336 15.08 -4.28 37.71
C GLY A 336 16.52 -4.36 37.18
N GLY A 337 16.78 -3.88 35.95
CA GLY A 337 18.01 -4.20 35.23
C GLY A 337 17.95 -5.62 34.64
N CYS A 338 18.29 -5.76 33.36
CA CYS A 338 18.35 -7.06 32.71
C CYS A 338 19.76 -7.60 32.85
N THR A 339 19.93 -8.74 33.52
CA THR A 339 21.21 -9.45 33.58
C THR A 339 21.26 -10.48 32.47
N ILE A 340 22.31 -10.39 31.66
CA ILE A 340 22.69 -11.45 30.72
C ILE A 340 23.90 -12.15 31.31
N GLN A 341 23.85 -13.48 31.39
CA GLN A 341 25.03 -14.28 31.64
C GLN A 341 25.73 -14.55 30.31
N MET A 342 27.02 -14.26 30.26
CA MET A 342 27.82 -14.46 29.06
C MET A 342 29.02 -15.32 29.42
N THR A 343 29.21 -16.41 28.69
CA THR A 343 30.37 -17.30 28.82
C THR A 343 31.38 -17.04 27.71
N ASN A 344 32.65 -17.39 27.94
CA ASN A 344 33.71 -17.37 26.91
C ASN A 344 33.96 -15.99 26.24
N LEU A 345 33.88 -14.91 27.02
CA LEU A 345 34.16 -13.55 26.54
C LEU A 345 35.64 -13.14 26.63
N GLN A 346 36.09 -12.37 25.64
CA GLN A 346 37.41 -11.74 25.60
C GLN A 346 37.28 -10.23 25.37
N THR A 347 38.28 -9.47 25.81
CA THR A 347 38.45 -8.06 25.41
C THR A 347 38.83 -7.96 23.93
N SER A 348 38.68 -6.77 23.34
CA SER A 348 39.10 -6.48 21.95
C SER A 348 40.59 -6.72 21.69
N ASP A 349 41.43 -6.74 22.74
CA ASP A 349 42.86 -7.09 22.66
C ASP A 349 43.14 -8.58 22.94
N GLY A 350 42.10 -9.42 23.01
CA GLY A 350 42.20 -10.88 23.12
C GLY A 350 42.52 -11.42 24.52
N THR A 351 42.34 -10.61 25.57
CA THR A 351 42.57 -11.08 26.94
C THR A 351 41.36 -11.88 27.46
N SER A 352 41.63 -13.09 27.95
CA SER A 352 40.65 -13.99 28.54
C SER A 352 41.06 -14.38 29.97
N PRO A 353 40.12 -14.38 30.94
CA PRO A 353 38.73 -13.94 30.83
C PRO A 353 38.62 -12.40 30.76
N LEU A 354 37.59 -11.89 30.08
CA LEU A 354 37.23 -10.45 30.07
C LEU A 354 37.23 -9.91 31.52
N PRO A 355 38.01 -8.88 31.88
CA PRO A 355 38.10 -8.39 33.27
C PRO A 355 36.80 -7.71 33.70
N ASP A 356 36.50 -7.69 35.00
CA ASP A 356 35.36 -6.94 35.55
C ASP A 356 35.51 -5.44 35.25
N GLY A 357 34.39 -4.77 34.95
CA GLY A 357 34.38 -3.35 34.61
C GLY A 357 33.41 -2.98 33.50
N ASN A 358 33.51 -1.74 33.02
CA ASN A 358 32.67 -1.19 31.97
C ASN A 358 33.26 -1.50 30.59
N HIS A 359 32.47 -2.13 29.72
CA HIS A 359 32.88 -2.49 28.36
C HIS A 359 31.90 -1.93 27.34
N SER A 360 32.42 -1.34 26.27
CA SER A 360 31.63 -0.89 25.10
C SER A 360 31.69 -1.89 23.95
N THR A 361 32.70 -2.77 23.95
CA THR A 361 32.96 -3.77 22.91
C THR A 361 33.52 -5.03 23.56
N VAL A 362 33.06 -6.20 23.12
CA VAL A 362 33.49 -7.50 23.60
C VAL A 362 33.67 -8.44 22.42
N THR A 363 34.75 -9.20 22.42
CA THR A 363 35.07 -10.23 21.42
C THR A 363 34.58 -11.56 21.95
N THR A 364 34.01 -12.41 21.11
CA THR A 364 33.64 -13.77 21.53
C THR A 364 34.61 -14.81 21.01
N THR A 365 34.66 -15.96 21.67
CA THR A 365 35.34 -17.14 21.14
C THR A 365 34.32 -18.22 20.84
N SER A 366 34.62 -19.10 19.88
CA SER A 366 33.83 -20.31 19.55
C SER A 366 33.16 -20.92 20.77
N GLY A 367 31.83 -21.00 20.75
CA GLY A 367 31.01 -21.55 21.83
C GLY A 367 30.71 -20.55 22.96
N ALA A 368 30.71 -19.25 22.69
CA ALA A 368 30.14 -18.26 23.59
C ALA A 368 28.60 -18.34 23.55
N GLU A 369 27.98 -18.30 24.73
CA GLU A 369 26.53 -18.32 24.89
C GLU A 369 26.09 -17.05 25.63
N LEU A 370 25.00 -16.44 25.16
CA LEU A 370 24.30 -15.35 25.83
C LEU A 370 23.04 -15.91 26.49
N THR A 371 22.99 -15.96 27.82
CA THR A 371 21.79 -16.39 28.56
C THR A 371 21.11 -15.17 29.18
N ALA A 372 19.94 -14.79 28.68
CA ALA A 372 19.16 -13.68 29.23
C ALA A 372 18.12 -14.19 30.24
N SER A 373 18.11 -13.62 31.44
CA SER A 373 17.17 -13.98 32.52
C SER A 373 15.74 -13.46 32.33
N THR A 374 15.49 -12.68 31.28
CA THR A 374 14.19 -12.06 31.02
C THR A 374 13.55 -12.60 29.76
N ALA A 375 12.24 -12.85 29.85
CA ALA A 375 11.44 -13.46 28.79
C ALA A 375 11.07 -12.50 27.63
N VAL A 376 11.67 -11.31 27.55
CA VAL A 376 11.35 -10.30 26.54
C VAL A 376 12.61 -9.92 25.78
N VAL A 377 12.65 -10.27 24.49
CA VAL A 377 13.71 -9.85 23.58
C VAL A 377 13.09 -8.93 22.54
N GLY A 378 13.69 -7.74 22.40
CA GLY A 378 13.37 -6.79 21.34
C GLY A 378 14.26 -7.06 20.13
N PHE A 379 13.64 -7.39 19.00
CA PHE A 379 14.31 -7.52 17.71
C PHE A 379 14.08 -6.24 16.92
N ILE A 380 15.11 -5.66 16.32
CA ILE A 380 14.94 -4.56 15.38
C ILE A 380 15.01 -5.13 13.97
N ALA A 381 13.90 -5.09 13.24
CA ALA A 381 13.94 -5.34 11.81
C ALA A 381 14.54 -4.11 11.15
N SER A 382 15.76 -4.25 10.62
CA SER A 382 16.50 -3.18 9.96
C SER A 382 15.72 -2.59 8.77
N ASN A 383 14.81 -3.34 8.12
CA ASN A 383 13.89 -2.75 7.14
C ASN A 383 12.63 -3.59 6.83
N LEU A 384 11.44 -2.96 6.91
CA LEU A 384 10.22 -3.50 6.25
C LEU A 384 10.16 -3.13 4.77
N SER A 385 10.82 -2.04 4.38
CA SER A 385 10.83 -1.56 3.00
C SER A 385 12.02 -2.13 2.24
N LYS A 386 11.74 -2.96 1.23
CA LYS A 386 12.77 -3.44 0.31
C LYS A 386 13.03 -2.39 -0.77
N ARG A 387 14.24 -2.36 -1.31
CA ARG A 387 14.56 -1.55 -2.50
C ARG A 387 14.19 -2.39 -3.70
N VAL A 388 13.16 -1.99 -4.44
CA VAL A 388 12.69 -2.75 -5.61
C VAL A 388 12.65 -1.84 -6.83
N ILE A 389 13.20 -2.34 -7.93
CA ILE A 389 13.06 -1.73 -9.26
C ILE A 389 12.20 -2.64 -10.14
N TYR A 390 11.46 -2.04 -11.07
CA TYR A 390 10.60 -2.75 -12.01
C TYR A 390 11.22 -2.72 -13.39
N VAL A 391 11.57 -3.88 -13.91
CA VAL A 391 12.35 -4.04 -15.14
C VAL A 391 11.47 -4.56 -16.27
N PRO A 392 11.76 -4.23 -17.54
CA PRO A 392 10.94 -4.67 -18.66
C PRO A 392 11.03 -6.20 -18.86
N PRO A 393 10.00 -6.83 -19.46
CA PRO A 393 10.03 -8.26 -19.77
C PRO A 393 11.23 -8.65 -20.64
N GLY A 394 11.86 -9.77 -20.33
CA GLY A 394 13.07 -10.25 -21.01
C GLY A 394 14.38 -9.85 -20.33
N SER A 395 14.32 -9.05 -19.27
CA SER A 395 15.49 -8.76 -18.43
C SER A 395 15.98 -10.04 -17.72
N ASN A 396 17.29 -10.19 -17.54
CA ASN A 396 17.90 -11.33 -16.84
C ASN A 396 19.01 -10.88 -15.88
N ILE A 397 19.31 -11.70 -14.87
CA ILE A 397 20.39 -11.44 -13.91
C ILE A 397 21.46 -12.52 -14.07
N THR A 398 22.72 -12.11 -14.15
CA THR A 398 23.88 -13.02 -14.13
C THR A 398 24.90 -12.47 -13.13
N GLY A 399 25.02 -13.14 -11.97
CA GLY A 399 25.85 -12.64 -10.87
C GLY A 399 25.27 -11.34 -10.30
N THR A 400 26.05 -10.27 -10.33
CA THR A 400 25.65 -8.92 -9.88
C THR A 400 25.22 -8.01 -11.04
N THR A 401 25.01 -8.55 -12.24
CA THR A 401 24.68 -7.75 -13.43
C THR A 401 23.29 -8.10 -13.93
N LEU A 402 22.40 -7.12 -13.98
CA LEU A 402 21.10 -7.17 -14.63
C LEU A 402 21.27 -6.72 -16.09
N THR A 403 20.87 -7.54 -17.06
CA THR A 403 20.84 -7.17 -18.48
C THR A 403 19.40 -6.89 -18.91
N LEU A 404 19.16 -5.72 -19.48
CA LEU A 404 17.88 -5.29 -20.05
C LEU A 404 17.73 -5.80 -21.49
N PRO A 405 16.51 -5.79 -22.08
CA PRO A 405 16.27 -6.31 -23.43
C PRO A 405 17.10 -5.67 -24.56
N GLY A 406 17.45 -4.39 -24.44
CA GLY A 406 18.31 -3.67 -25.38
C GLY A 406 19.82 -3.78 -25.07
N ASP A 407 20.25 -4.85 -24.38
CA ASP A 407 21.63 -5.16 -23.99
C ASP A 407 22.27 -4.17 -23.00
N THR A 408 21.53 -3.17 -22.51
CA THR A 408 21.99 -2.30 -21.43
C THR A 408 22.14 -3.09 -20.14
N THR A 409 23.30 -2.99 -19.49
CA THR A 409 23.54 -3.63 -18.20
C THR A 409 23.39 -2.65 -17.04
N VAL A 410 22.93 -3.16 -15.90
CA VAL A 410 22.83 -2.46 -14.61
C VAL A 410 23.59 -3.28 -13.57
N ASP A 411 24.59 -2.68 -12.94
CA ASP A 411 25.33 -3.30 -11.84
C ASP A 411 24.51 -3.20 -10.55
N LEU A 412 24.24 -4.36 -9.97
CA LEU A 412 23.46 -4.54 -8.75
C LEU A 412 24.40 -4.68 -7.54
N PRO A 413 24.02 -4.14 -6.37
CA PRO A 413 24.77 -4.32 -5.14
C PRO A 413 24.73 -5.78 -4.68
N ALA A 414 25.71 -6.18 -3.86
CA ALA A 414 25.72 -7.49 -3.23
C ALA A 414 24.42 -7.75 -2.44
N GLY A 415 23.95 -9.00 -2.42
CA GLY A 415 22.68 -9.38 -1.77
C GLY A 415 21.42 -9.06 -2.58
N SER A 416 21.54 -8.52 -3.80
CA SER A 416 20.39 -8.36 -4.72
C SER A 416 19.84 -9.71 -5.20
N SER A 417 18.60 -9.72 -5.70
CA SER A 417 17.96 -10.93 -6.20
C SER A 417 18.78 -11.57 -7.33
N SER A 418 18.87 -12.90 -7.33
CA SER A 418 19.60 -13.66 -8.36
C SER A 418 18.81 -13.87 -9.64
N GLU A 419 17.52 -13.53 -9.63
CA GLU A 419 16.61 -13.63 -10.76
C GLU A 419 15.60 -12.48 -10.76
N VAL A 420 14.97 -12.28 -11.92
CA VAL A 420 13.85 -11.35 -12.09
C VAL A 420 12.55 -12.11 -11.85
N ILE A 421 11.81 -11.75 -10.81
CA ILE A 421 10.51 -12.38 -10.51
C ILE A 421 9.42 -11.34 -10.77
N ASP A 422 8.45 -11.68 -11.61
CA ASP A 422 7.32 -10.80 -11.97
C ASP A 422 7.75 -9.38 -12.36
N SER A 423 8.81 -9.27 -13.16
CA SER A 423 9.39 -7.99 -13.59
C SER A 423 9.95 -7.13 -12.44
N LYS A 424 10.27 -7.73 -11.30
CA LYS A 424 10.84 -7.07 -10.12
C LYS A 424 12.25 -7.56 -9.84
N VAL A 425 13.09 -6.65 -9.38
CA VAL A 425 14.43 -6.92 -8.86
C VAL A 425 14.54 -6.27 -7.49
N THR A 426 14.84 -7.09 -6.48
CA THR A 426 15.09 -6.62 -5.11
C THR A 426 16.57 -6.34 -4.94
N LEU A 427 16.92 -5.14 -4.49
CA LEU A 427 18.31 -4.69 -4.34
C LEU A 427 18.80 -4.93 -2.92
N GLY A 428 20.02 -5.47 -2.79
CA GLY A 428 20.70 -5.64 -1.51
C GLY A 428 21.39 -4.37 -0.98
N GLY A 429 21.39 -3.30 -1.76
CA GLY A 429 22.03 -2.02 -1.43
C GLY A 429 21.33 -0.84 -2.12
N ALA A 430 21.74 0.38 -1.74
CA ALA A 430 21.10 1.61 -2.23
C ALA A 430 21.56 2.04 -3.62
N GLU A 431 22.75 1.64 -4.05
CA GLU A 431 23.37 2.15 -5.28
C GLU A 431 23.31 1.10 -6.39
N ILE A 432 22.88 1.53 -7.57
CA ILE A 432 23.02 0.77 -8.82
C ILE A 432 23.71 1.65 -9.87
N THR A 433 24.44 1.04 -10.79
CA THR A 433 25.14 1.75 -11.87
C THR A 433 24.60 1.29 -13.22
N VAL A 434 24.12 2.22 -14.05
CA VAL A 434 23.68 1.91 -15.42
C VAL A 434 24.88 2.05 -16.36
N SER A 435 25.13 1.04 -17.19
CA SER A 435 26.31 1.00 -18.09
C SER A 435 26.35 2.12 -19.14
N GLU A 436 25.23 2.78 -19.41
CA GLU A 436 25.12 3.88 -20.35
C GLU A 436 24.38 5.09 -19.78
N THR A 437 24.42 6.20 -20.53
CA THR A 437 23.71 7.42 -20.15
C THR A 437 22.20 7.22 -20.29
N PHE A 438 21.45 7.69 -19.30
CA PHE A 438 19.98 7.59 -19.28
C PHE A 438 19.33 8.93 -18.90
N THR A 439 18.02 9.03 -19.06
CA THR A 439 17.18 10.09 -18.47
C THR A 439 16.31 9.51 -17.36
N LEU A 440 16.09 10.29 -16.29
CA LEU A 440 15.19 9.93 -15.20
C LEU A 440 14.07 10.96 -15.15
N GLU A 441 12.85 10.56 -15.49
CA GLU A 441 11.66 11.41 -15.49
C GLU A 441 10.50 10.63 -14.89
N ASN A 442 9.78 11.22 -13.92
CA ASN A 442 8.65 10.59 -13.23
C ASN A 442 8.97 9.19 -12.65
N ASN A 443 10.20 9.00 -12.18
CA ASN A 443 10.73 7.73 -11.66
C ASN A 443 10.83 6.62 -12.72
N ILE A 444 10.84 6.97 -14.00
CA ILE A 444 11.14 6.08 -15.11
C ILE A 444 12.55 6.41 -15.59
N VAL A 445 13.41 5.40 -15.60
CA VAL A 445 14.74 5.45 -16.21
C VAL A 445 14.57 5.03 -17.67
N MET A 446 14.95 5.90 -18.59
CA MET A 446 14.99 5.63 -20.02
C MET A 446 16.43 5.66 -20.51
N THR A 447 16.93 4.52 -20.97
CA THR A 447 18.31 4.32 -21.41
C THR A 447 18.48 4.80 -22.86
N LEU A 448 19.72 4.92 -23.33
CA LEU A 448 20.02 5.31 -24.71
C LEU A 448 19.64 4.22 -25.72
N SER A 449 19.69 2.95 -25.30
CA SER A 449 19.19 1.78 -26.05
C SER A 449 17.66 1.79 -26.24
N GLY A 450 16.94 2.64 -25.50
CA GLY A 450 15.48 2.73 -25.52
C GLY A 450 14.78 1.81 -24.52
N ASP A 451 15.54 1.12 -23.66
CA ASP A 451 14.95 0.38 -22.55
C ASP A 451 14.40 1.33 -21.50
N THR A 452 13.31 0.92 -20.86
CA THR A 452 12.71 1.65 -19.75
C THR A 452 12.52 0.76 -18.55
N PHE A 453 12.91 1.22 -17.37
CA PHE A 453 12.60 0.56 -16.10
C PHE A 453 12.18 1.59 -15.05
N ALA A 454 11.32 1.19 -14.11
CA ALA A 454 10.82 2.09 -13.07
C ALA A 454 11.60 1.94 -11.76
N VAL A 455 11.86 3.06 -11.12
CA VAL A 455 12.53 3.17 -9.82
C VAL A 455 11.59 3.76 -8.76
N PRO A 456 11.87 3.58 -7.47
CA PRO A 456 11.16 4.25 -6.39
C PRO A 456 11.16 5.79 -6.48
N PRO A 457 10.09 6.47 -6.00
CA PRO A 457 10.10 7.90 -5.78
C PRO A 457 11.22 8.33 -4.84
N GLY A 458 11.85 9.47 -5.12
CA GLY A 458 12.99 9.97 -4.34
C GLY A 458 14.34 9.38 -4.75
N THR A 459 14.38 8.55 -5.80
CA THR A 459 15.63 8.11 -6.43
C THR A 459 16.47 9.31 -6.86
N LEU A 460 17.73 9.33 -6.43
CA LEU A 460 18.69 10.36 -6.80
C LEU A 460 19.55 9.86 -7.96
N LYS A 461 19.79 10.74 -8.94
CA LYS A 461 20.67 10.47 -10.08
C LYS A 461 21.97 11.24 -9.92
N ASN A 462 23.11 10.56 -10.06
CA ASN A 462 24.42 11.18 -10.15
C ASN A 462 25.22 10.56 -11.32
N GLY A 463 25.18 11.21 -12.49
CA GLY A 463 25.77 10.62 -13.69
C GLY A 463 25.03 9.36 -14.12
N ASN A 464 25.73 8.23 -14.07
CA ASN A 464 25.20 6.90 -14.38
C ASN A 464 24.77 6.11 -13.13
N ASP A 465 25.00 6.68 -11.94
CA ASP A 465 24.67 6.05 -10.68
C ASP A 465 23.28 6.49 -10.22
N LEU A 466 22.52 5.55 -9.68
CA LEU A 466 21.22 5.78 -9.07
C LEU A 466 21.29 5.37 -7.60
N THR A 467 20.96 6.30 -6.71
CA THR A 467 20.73 6.00 -5.29
C THR A 467 19.24 5.76 -5.11
N ILE A 468 18.86 4.48 -5.09
CA ILE A 468 17.50 3.98 -4.92
C ILE A 468 17.15 4.01 -3.44
N PRO A 469 16.18 4.82 -2.95
CA PRO A 469 15.74 4.79 -1.56
C PRO A 469 15.01 3.48 -1.23
N ALA A 470 14.99 3.11 0.04
CA ALA A 470 14.12 2.04 0.50
C ALA A 470 12.71 2.60 0.45
N SER A 471 11.80 1.91 -0.22
CA SER A 471 10.45 2.41 -0.42
C SER A 471 9.46 1.26 -0.36
N LEU A 472 8.51 1.36 0.54
CA LEU A 472 7.35 0.48 0.54
C LEU A 472 6.15 1.31 0.08
N ARG A 473 5.65 1.02 -1.12
CA ARG A 473 4.40 1.61 -1.59
C ARG A 473 3.26 0.83 -0.99
N LEU A 474 2.48 1.48 -0.14
CA LEU A 474 1.29 0.91 0.47
C LEU A 474 0.06 1.57 -0.13
N PRO A 475 -0.97 0.83 -0.54
CA PRO A 475 -2.28 1.43 -0.78
C PRO A 475 -2.76 2.16 0.48
N ALA A 476 -3.55 3.20 0.29
CA ALA A 476 -4.20 3.93 1.36
C ALA A 476 -5.09 2.99 2.18
N GLY A 477 -5.14 3.21 3.49
CA GLY A 477 -6.06 2.50 4.37
C GLY A 477 -5.41 1.95 5.63
N ILE A 478 -6.17 1.10 6.34
CA ILE A 478 -5.70 0.40 7.53
C ILE A 478 -4.95 -0.86 7.12
N HIS A 479 -3.68 -0.92 7.48
CA HIS A 479 -2.88 -2.13 7.42
C HIS A 479 -2.74 -2.72 8.81
N THR A 480 -2.46 -4.02 8.89
CA THR A 480 -2.12 -4.64 10.18
C THR A 480 -0.76 -5.31 10.09
N LEU A 481 0.14 -5.01 11.02
CA LEU A 481 1.40 -5.71 11.10
C LEU A 481 1.22 -6.93 12.01
N THR A 482 1.62 -8.09 11.51
CA THR A 482 1.59 -9.36 12.24
C THR A 482 2.98 -9.98 12.20
N VAL A 483 3.42 -10.53 13.34
CA VAL A 483 4.61 -11.39 13.36
C VAL A 483 4.20 -12.75 12.82
N VAL A 484 4.93 -13.25 11.84
CA VAL A 484 4.72 -14.58 11.25
C VAL A 484 5.97 -15.43 11.43
N CYS A 485 5.79 -16.71 11.73
CA CYS A 485 6.90 -17.65 11.80
C CYS A 485 7.16 -18.27 10.43
N ASP A 486 8.43 -18.47 10.10
CA ASP A 486 8.87 -19.15 8.89
C ASP A 486 9.45 -20.51 9.29
N SER A 487 8.62 -21.55 9.37
CA SER A 487 9.07 -22.91 9.69
C SER A 487 8.70 -23.88 8.59
N ASN A 488 9.63 -24.77 8.22
CA ASN A 488 9.37 -25.89 7.31
C ASN A 488 8.74 -25.50 5.94
N GLY A 489 9.00 -24.30 5.45
CA GLY A 489 8.44 -23.81 4.17
C GLY A 489 7.02 -23.25 4.25
N TYR A 490 6.47 -23.05 5.45
CA TYR A 490 5.16 -22.46 5.68
C TYR A 490 5.26 -21.21 6.56
N VAL A 491 4.38 -20.26 6.28
CA VAL A 491 4.21 -19.04 7.08
C VAL A 491 2.85 -19.14 7.79
N TYR A 492 2.90 -19.31 9.11
CA TYR A 492 1.71 -19.39 9.95
C TYR A 492 1.30 -17.98 10.37
N ALA A 493 0.06 -17.57 10.04
CA ALA A 493 -0.44 -16.23 10.39
C ALA A 493 -1.15 -16.16 11.74
N ASP A 494 -1.37 -17.29 12.41
CA ASP A 494 -2.18 -17.39 13.63
C ASP A 494 -1.35 -17.63 14.90
N ALA A 495 -0.05 -17.31 14.86
CA ALA A 495 0.84 -17.50 16.00
C ALA A 495 0.97 -18.96 16.49
N SER A 496 0.43 -19.94 15.77
CA SER A 496 0.62 -21.35 16.10
C SER A 496 1.78 -21.91 15.28
N CYS A 497 2.98 -21.48 15.63
CA CYS A 497 4.21 -22.01 15.07
C CYS A 497 4.40 -23.40 15.68
N GLU A 498 3.73 -24.38 15.07
CA GLU A 498 3.61 -25.78 15.46
C GLU A 498 3.31 -26.04 16.96
N GLN A 499 2.03 -26.26 17.29
CA GLN A 499 1.55 -26.82 18.57
C GLN A 499 1.69 -25.99 19.87
N GLY A 500 2.24 -24.79 19.85
CA GLY A 500 2.22 -23.91 21.02
C GLY A 500 1.54 -22.57 20.76
N ASN A 501 0.79 -22.12 21.77
CA ASN A 501 0.07 -20.84 21.75
C ASN A 501 1.07 -19.69 21.93
N PHE A 502 1.66 -19.18 20.84
CA PHE A 502 2.19 -17.82 20.91
C PHE A 502 1.01 -16.84 20.86
N SER A 503 0.99 -15.84 21.74
CA SER A 503 0.04 -14.73 21.62
C SER A 503 0.74 -13.64 20.83
N THR A 504 0.52 -13.58 19.51
CA THR A 504 0.92 -12.39 18.75
C THR A 504 -0.20 -11.36 18.90
N ALA A 505 0.13 -10.19 19.44
CA ALA A 505 -0.77 -9.05 19.39
C ALA A 505 -0.68 -8.44 17.98
N THR A 506 -1.68 -8.68 17.12
CA THR A 506 -1.81 -7.95 15.85
C THR A 506 -1.98 -6.46 16.15
N LYS A 507 -1.09 -5.60 15.62
CA LYS A 507 -1.25 -4.14 15.72
C LYS A 507 -1.58 -3.57 14.36
N LYS A 508 -2.39 -2.50 14.37
CA LYS A 508 -2.84 -1.83 13.15
C LYS A 508 -1.96 -0.62 12.87
N VAL A 509 -1.55 -0.45 11.63
CA VAL A 509 -0.83 0.74 11.14
C VAL A 509 -1.64 1.37 10.03
N PHE A 510 -1.77 2.70 10.04
CA PHE A 510 -2.58 3.42 9.06
C PHE A 510 -1.66 4.08 8.04
N ALA A 511 -1.81 3.70 6.77
CA ALA A 511 -1.13 4.39 5.67
C ALA A 511 -2.09 5.41 5.06
N VAL A 512 -1.81 6.69 5.26
CA VAL A 512 -2.64 7.80 4.76
C VAL A 512 -1.94 8.48 3.58
N PRO A 513 -2.50 8.46 2.35
CA PRO A 513 -1.94 9.10 1.17
C PRO A 513 -1.66 10.58 1.47
N ARG A 514 -0.37 10.91 1.54
CA ARG A 514 0.18 12.26 1.77
C ARG A 514 -0.22 12.97 3.07
N ALA A 515 -0.19 12.25 4.19
CA ALA A 515 0.17 12.86 5.46
C ALA A 515 1.50 12.28 5.90
N SER A 516 2.46 13.13 6.23
CA SER A 516 3.63 12.76 7.04
C SER A 516 3.16 11.81 8.14
N ILE A 517 3.76 10.62 8.20
CA ILE A 517 3.71 9.74 9.38
C ILE A 517 3.86 10.65 10.61
N PRO A 518 3.10 10.44 11.71
CA PRO A 518 3.17 11.30 12.89
C PRO A 518 4.62 11.71 13.17
N LEU A 519 4.88 13.03 13.16
CA LEU A 519 6.19 13.71 13.16
C LEU A 519 7.07 13.47 14.40
N LYS A 520 6.94 12.31 15.06
CA LYS A 520 7.86 11.86 16.09
C LYS A 520 8.58 10.61 15.60
N PRO A 521 9.91 10.67 15.41
CA PRO A 521 10.76 9.49 15.26
C PRO A 521 10.92 8.80 16.64
N GLU A 522 9.82 8.63 17.39
CA GLU A 522 9.83 7.71 18.50
C GLU A 522 9.70 6.31 17.87
N PRO A 523 10.62 5.38 18.16
CA PRO A 523 10.49 4.00 17.68
C PRO A 523 9.08 3.52 18.05
N LEU A 524 8.35 2.96 17.08
CA LEU A 524 7.04 2.38 17.34
C LEU A 524 7.21 1.35 18.46
N PHE A 525 6.73 1.67 19.66
CA PHE A 525 6.85 0.78 20.82
C PHE A 525 5.73 -0.26 20.79
N TRP A 526 6.08 -1.52 20.51
CA TRP A 526 5.15 -2.65 20.47
C TRP A 526 4.98 -3.20 21.89
N GLY A 527 4.16 -2.53 22.69
CA GLY A 527 3.72 -3.04 23.98
C GLY A 527 2.48 -3.92 23.83
N GLY A 528 2.60 -5.21 24.16
CA GLY A 528 1.46 -6.01 24.61
C GLY A 528 1.13 -5.61 26.05
N LEU A 529 -0.16 -5.46 26.35
CA LEU A 529 -0.66 -5.52 27.73
C LEU A 529 -0.72 -6.97 28.17
#